data_AF-A0A534UNQ1-F1
#
_entry.id   AF-A0A534UNQ1-F1
#
_cell.length_a   1.000
_cell.length_b   1.000
_cell.length_c   1.000
_cell.angle_alpha   90.00
_cell.angle_beta   90.00
_cell.angle_gamma   90.00
#
_symmetry.space_group_name_H-M   'P 1'
#
loop_
_entity.id
_entity.type
_entity.pdbx_description
1 polymer ?
#
loop_
_entity_poly.entity_id
_entity_poly.type
_entity_poly.pdbx_seq_one_letter_code
_entity_poly.pdbx_strand_id
1 'polypeptide(L)' 'METGIKLNITKTIRSSKTGMFLPREGTLVSVTENLGRTLLLVEFEDGQHEYLFDHEVELKSGNVSPQNYGTGTDAHI' A
#
# COMPACT_ATOMS: atom_id res chain seq x y z
N MET A 1 -0.69 -0.63 8.75
CA MET A 1 0.17 0.16 7.83
C MET A 1 0.00 1.63 8.18
N GLU A 2 1.10 2.39 8.24
CA GLU A 2 1.09 3.82 8.58
C GLU A 2 1.02 4.67 7.30
N THR A 3 0.23 5.74 7.27
CA THR A 3 0.13 6.66 6.12
C THR A 3 1.24 7.72 6.17
N GLY A 4 1.50 8.39 5.05
CA GLY A 4 2.60 9.36 4.91
C GLY A 4 3.98 8.74 4.67
N ILE A 5 4.08 7.40 4.66
CA ILE A 5 5.33 6.68 4.38
C ILE A 5 5.57 6.58 2.87
N LYS A 6 6.85 6.64 2.49
CA LYS A 6 7.28 6.39 1.12
C LYS A 6 7.26 4.90 0.80
N LEU A 7 6.87 4.57 -0.41
CA LEU A 7 6.90 3.22 -0.95
C LEU A 7 7.48 3.20 -2.37
N ASN A 8 7.97 2.04 -2.76
CA ASN A 8 8.41 1.78 -4.13
C ASN A 8 7.43 0.85 -4.82
N ILE A 9 7.17 1.06 -6.10
CA ILE A 9 6.45 0.10 -6.94
C ILE A 9 7.42 -0.99 -7.42
N THR A 10 7.09 -2.25 -7.12
CA THR A 10 7.94 -3.41 -7.40
C THR A 10 7.94 -3.83 -8.87
N LYS A 11 6.91 -3.43 -9.64
CA LYS A 11 6.75 -3.76 -11.06
C LYS A 11 6.36 -2.54 -11.88
N THR A 12 6.52 -2.62 -13.21
CA THR A 12 6.06 -1.55 -14.09
C THR A 12 4.53 -1.60 -14.17
N ILE A 13 3.87 -0.53 -13.72
CA ILE A 13 2.40 -0.41 -13.73
C ILE A 13 2.03 0.74 -14.65
N ARG A 14 1.02 0.52 -15.51
CA ARG A 14 0.42 1.55 -16.33
C ARG A 14 -0.83 2.07 -15.62
N SER A 15 -0.91 3.38 -15.42
CA SER A 15 -2.11 4.05 -14.90
C SER A 15 -3.32 3.70 -15.76
N SER A 16 -4.42 3.32 -15.11
CA SER A 16 -5.70 3.10 -15.81
C SER A 16 -6.34 4.42 -16.24
N LYS A 17 -6.01 5.52 -15.55
CA LYS A 17 -6.56 6.86 -15.78
C LYS A 17 -5.85 7.59 -16.91
N THR A 18 -4.51 7.59 -16.90
CA THR A 18 -3.71 8.40 -17.84
C THR A 18 -3.07 7.55 -18.94
N GLY A 19 -3.03 6.23 -18.78
CA GLY A 19 -2.31 5.34 -19.68
C GLY A 19 -0.79 5.48 -19.61
N MET A 20 -0.24 6.35 -18.75
CA MET A 20 1.22 6.49 -18.57
C MET A 20 1.75 5.47 -17.56
N PHE A 21 3.05 5.23 -17.56
CA PHE A 21 3.67 4.42 -16.51
C PHE A 21 3.76 5.21 -15.22
N LEU A 22 3.42 4.55 -14.10
CA LEU A 22 3.52 5.17 -12.79
C LEU A 22 4.99 5.41 -12.41
N PRO A 23 5.29 6.52 -11.72
CA PRO A 23 6.60 6.73 -11.11
C PRO A 23 6.96 5.58 -10.15
N ARG A 24 8.26 5.33 -9.99
CA ARG A 24 8.75 4.21 -9.15
C ARG A 24 8.51 4.41 -7.66
N GLU A 25 8.36 5.64 -7.22
CA GLU A 25 8.18 6.02 -5.82
C GLU A 25 6.87 6.78 -5.65
N GLY A 26 6.19 6.55 -4.54
CA GLY A 26 5.00 7.29 -4.14
C GLY A 26 4.84 7.33 -2.62
N THR A 27 3.83 8.04 -2.16
CA THR A 27 3.49 8.20 -0.74
C THR A 27 2.16 7.53 -0.44
N LEU A 28 2.13 6.70 0.61
CA LEU A 28 0.89 6.04 1.04
C LEU A 28 -0.06 7.05 1.67
N VAL A 29 -1.21 7.28 1.07
CA VAL A 29 -2.23 8.23 1.56
C VAL A 29 -3.25 7.52 2.45
N SER A 30 -3.74 6.36 2.02
CA SER A 30 -4.73 5.59 2.79
C SER A 30 -4.70 4.11 2.46
N VAL A 31 -5.30 3.32 3.34
CA VAL A 31 -5.44 1.87 3.21
C VAL A 31 -6.90 1.52 3.37
N THR A 32 -7.44 0.76 2.42
CA THR A 32 -8.83 0.30 2.43
C THR A 32 -8.87 -1.20 2.20
N GLU A 33 -9.63 -1.91 3.02
CA GLU A 33 -9.92 -3.33 2.80
C GLU A 33 -11.22 -3.51 2.03
N ASN A 34 -11.20 -4.35 1.00
CA ASN A 34 -12.37 -4.69 0.20
C ASN A 34 -12.34 -6.17 -0.20
N LEU A 35 -13.32 -6.94 0.27
CA LEU A 35 -13.47 -8.36 -0.06
C LEU A 35 -12.19 -9.20 0.15
N GLY A 36 -11.50 -8.97 1.26
CA GLY A 36 -10.26 -9.67 1.61
C GLY A 36 -9.03 -9.22 0.81
N ARG A 37 -9.10 -8.08 0.13
CA ARG A 37 -7.98 -7.45 -0.56
C ARG A 37 -7.65 -6.12 0.09
N THR A 38 -6.36 -5.82 0.20
CA THR A 38 -5.85 -4.54 0.67
C THR A 38 -5.58 -3.64 -0.53
N LEU A 39 -6.22 -2.48 -0.56
CA LEU A 39 -5.99 -1.42 -1.53
C LEU A 39 -5.28 -0.25 -0.87
N LEU A 40 -4.18 0.16 -1.49
CA LEU A 40 -3.34 1.27 -1.04
C LEU A 40 -3.57 2.45 -1.97
N LEU A 41 -4.07 3.56 -1.44
CA LEU A 41 -4.11 4.81 -2.20
C LEU A 41 -2.72 5.46 -2.13
N VAL A 42 -2.10 5.65 -3.29
CA VAL A 42 -0.74 6.19 -3.40
C VAL A 42 -0.77 7.50 -4.18
N GLU A 43 -0.16 8.54 -3.61
CA GLU A 43 0.11 9.81 -4.28
C GLU A 43 1.52 9.80 -4.89
N PHE A 44 1.62 10.23 -6.14
CA PHE A 44 2.86 10.36 -6.90
C PHE A 44 3.32 11.82 -7.00
N GLU A 45 4.58 12.04 -7.35
CA GLU A 45 5.20 13.38 -7.42
C GLU A 45 4.48 14.34 -8.38
N ASP A 46 3.76 13.83 -9.37
CA ASP A 46 2.96 14.61 -10.31
C ASP A 46 1.55 14.93 -9.80
N GLY A 47 1.25 14.62 -8.53
CA GLY A 47 -0.06 14.79 -7.88
C GLY A 47 -1.08 13.72 -8.28
N GLN A 48 -0.71 12.74 -9.10
CA GLN A 48 -1.60 11.64 -9.44
C GLN A 48 -1.82 10.73 -8.23
N HIS A 49 -3.04 10.19 -8.17
CA HIS A 49 -3.43 9.23 -7.15
C HIS A 49 -3.87 7.93 -7.81
N GLU A 50 -3.33 6.78 -7.39
CA GLU A 50 -3.77 5.47 -7.83
C GLU A 50 -3.96 4.49 -6.68
N TYR A 51 -4.87 3.55 -6.87
CA TYR A 51 -5.01 2.41 -6.00
C TYR A 51 -4.09 1.29 -6.47
N LEU A 52 -3.21 0.83 -5.59
CA LEU A 52 -2.32 -0.30 -5.80
C LEU A 52 -2.64 -1.42 -4.82
N PHE A 53 -2.34 -2.66 -5.21
CA PHE A 53 -2.38 -3.78 -4.28
C PHE A 53 -1.11 -3.81 -3.42
N ASP A 54 -1.22 -4.37 -2.23
CA ASP A 54 -0.13 -4.56 -1.28
C ASP A 54 1.10 -5.28 -1.87
N HIS A 55 0.90 -6.32 -2.69
CA HIS A 55 1.99 -7.05 -3.34
C HIS A 55 2.67 -6.28 -4.49
N GLU A 56 2.13 -5.14 -4.89
CA GLU A 56 2.69 -4.29 -5.96
C GLU A 56 3.67 -3.25 -5.44
N VAL A 57 3.80 -3.14 -4.11
CA VAL A 57 4.61 -2.13 -3.46
C VAL A 57 5.54 -2.74 -2.42
N GLU A 58 6.63 -2.03 -2.15
CA GLU A 58 7.52 -2.28 -1.03
C GLU A 58 7.61 -1.00 -0.20
N LEU A 59 7.25 -1.09 1.08
CA LEU A 59 7.35 0.04 1.99
C LEU A 59 8.82 0.31 2.29
N LYS A 60 9.26 1.57 2.13
CA LYS A 60 10.58 1.97 2.61
C LYS A 60 10.54 1.95 4.13
N SER A 61 11.00 0.84 4.71
CA SER A 61 11.01 0.65 6.16
C SER A 61 11.92 1.69 6.81
N GLY A 62 11.33 2.75 7.35
CA GLY A 62 11.90 3.44 8.50
C GLY A 62 11.48 2.67 9.74
N ASN A 63 12.23 1.62 10.12
CA ASN A 63 12.09 0.88 11.39
C ASN A 63 10.67 0.76 11.99
N VAL A 64 9.75 0.06 11.32
CA VAL A 64 8.52 -0.41 12.01
C VAL A 64 8.49 -1.92 11.95
N SER A 65 8.81 -2.53 13.10
CA SER A 65 8.72 -3.97 13.34
C SER A 65 7.31 -4.46 13.03
N PRO A 66 7.13 -5.63 12.37
CA PRO A 66 5.80 -6.18 12.12
C PRO A 66 5.10 -6.43 13.45
N GLN A 67 4.10 -5.60 13.77
CA GLN A 67 3.24 -5.85 14.92
C GLN A 67 2.43 -7.12 14.62
N ASN A 68 2.69 -8.15 15.42
CA ASN A 68 1.93 -9.39 15.48
C ASN A 68 0.43 -9.08 15.52
N TYR A 69 -0.29 -9.43 14.46
CA TYR A 69 -1.73 -9.59 14.56
C TYR A 69 -1.99 -10.80 15.46
N GLY A 70 -2.39 -10.52 16.70
CA GLY A 70 -2.67 -11.54 17.71
C GLY A 70 -3.74 -12.51 17.24
N THR A 71 -3.42 -13.80 17.31
CA THR A 71 -4.40 -14.89 17.29
C THR A 71 -5.28 -14.78 18.53
N GLY A 72 -6.47 -14.21 18.37
CA GLY A 72 -7.53 -14.31 19.38
C GLY A 72 -8.10 -15.72 19.38
N THR A 73 -7.49 -16.63 20.13
CA THR A 73 -8.17 -17.84 20.62
C THR A 73 -8.88 -17.49 21.92
N ASP A 74 -10.17 -17.19 21.83
CA ASP A 74 -11.07 -17.18 22.98
C ASP A 74 -12.02 -18.37 22.82
N ALA A 75 -11.56 -19.55 23.28
CA ALA A 75 -12.39 -20.74 23.43
C ALA A 75 -12.87 -20.76 24.89
N HIS A 76 -14.11 -20.32 25.11
CA HIS A 76 -14.78 -20.45 26.40
C HIS A 76 -15.22 -21.90 26.63
N ILE A 77 -14.96 -22.33 27.86
CA ILE A 77 -15.25 -23.63 28.52
C ILE A 77 -16.75 -23.87 28.63
#